data_AF-A0A6B2T4K8-F1
#
_entry.id   AF-A0A6B2T4K8-F1
#
_cell.length_a   1.000
_cell.length_b   1.000
_cell.length_c   1.000
_cell.angle_alpha   90.00
_cell.angle_beta   90.00
_cell.angle_gamma   90.00
#
_symmetry.space_group_name_H-M   'P 1'
#
loop_
_entity.id
_entity.type
_entity.pdbx_description
1 polymer ?
#
loop_
_entity_poly.entity_id
_entity_poly.type
_entity_poly.pdbx_seq_one_letter_code
_entity_poly.pdbx_strand_id
1 'polypeptide(L)'
;EHDPVGPDALDTLAARIAADPAAERPDVLLLLGDQVYADQTSKATQRWLAARRDLTDPPGAQVADYEEYTHLYYESWLDPEVRWLLSTVPSSMVFDDHDVIDDWNTSAAWVAEMRATPWWRERILSGLMSYWVHQHLGNLPPDELARDKLYASVCAAHDGTDVLRAFAAAADADAGAAR
;
A
#
# COMPACT_ATOMS: atom_id res chain seq x y z
N GLU A 1 -13.24 -5.02 14.76
CA GLU A 1 -12.89 -5.58 16.09
C GLU A 1 -12.55 -4.37 16.96
N HIS A 2 -12.78 -4.38 18.28
CA HIS A 2 -12.43 -3.19 19.08
C HIS A 2 -10.90 -3.03 19.07
N ASP A 3 -10.40 -1.92 18.54
CA ASP A 3 -8.96 -1.68 18.45
C ASP A 3 -8.37 -1.51 19.88
N PRO A 4 -7.39 -2.35 20.28
CA PRO A 4 -6.73 -2.23 21.58
C PRO A 4 -5.82 -0.99 21.72
N VAL A 5 -5.50 -0.29 20.63
CA VAL A 5 -4.50 0.82 20.60
C VAL A 5 -5.14 2.19 20.91
N GLY A 6 -6.46 2.31 20.85
CA GLY A 6 -7.18 3.55 21.11
C GLY A 6 -8.02 3.97 19.90
N PRO A 7 -8.59 5.19 19.89
CA PRO A 7 -9.33 5.68 18.74
C PRO A 7 -8.35 5.97 17.59
N ASP A 8 -8.64 5.43 16.41
CA ASP A 8 -7.90 5.72 15.18
C ASP A 8 -7.94 7.22 14.88
N ALA A 9 -6.80 7.78 14.47
CA ALA A 9 -6.65 9.21 14.26
C ALA A 9 -7.42 9.71 13.02
N LEU A 10 -7.47 8.90 11.96
CA LEU A 10 -8.23 9.21 10.75
C LEU A 10 -9.73 9.10 11.01
N ASP A 11 -10.18 8.07 11.74
CA ASP A 11 -11.58 7.94 12.14
C ASP A 11 -12.03 9.11 13.02
N THR A 12 -11.18 9.49 13.98
CA THR A 12 -11.45 10.63 14.86
C THR A 12 -11.54 11.92 14.08
N LEU A 13 -10.65 12.14 13.11
CA LEU A 13 -10.69 13.31 12.23
C LEU A 13 -11.92 13.29 11.32
N ALA A 14 -12.25 12.14 10.74
CA ALA A 14 -13.42 11.94 9.90
C ALA A 14 -14.71 12.28 10.67
N ALA A 15 -14.89 11.71 11.86
CA ALA A 15 -16.02 11.97 12.73
C ALA A 15 -16.11 13.46 13.11
N ARG A 16 -14.97 14.11 13.39
CA ARG A 16 -14.94 15.55 13.72
C ARG A 16 -15.40 16.42 12.55
N ILE A 17 -14.90 16.17 11.34
CA ILE A 17 -15.29 16.96 10.15
C ILE A 17 -16.76 16.67 9.80
N ALA A 18 -17.22 15.42 9.92
CA ALA A 18 -18.60 15.06 9.63
C ALA A 18 -19.60 15.69 10.61
N ALA A 19 -19.23 15.86 11.88
CA ALA A 19 -20.08 16.43 12.92
C ALA A 19 -20.29 17.96 12.78
N ASP A 20 -19.30 18.68 12.24
CA ASP A 20 -19.40 20.12 11.99
C ASP A 20 -18.80 20.51 10.64
N PRO A 21 -19.57 20.41 9.54
CA PRO A 21 -19.10 20.75 8.20
C PRO A 21 -18.71 22.23 8.01
N ALA A 22 -19.10 23.11 8.93
CA ALA A 22 -18.73 24.52 8.90
C ALA A 22 -17.41 24.81 9.65
N ALA A 23 -16.90 23.84 10.41
CA ALA A 23 -15.62 23.95 11.08
C ALA A 23 -14.45 23.98 10.09
N GLU A 24 -13.32 24.51 10.56
CA GLU A 24 -12.06 24.46 9.83
C GLU A 24 -11.65 22.99 9.59
N ARG A 25 -11.39 22.67 8.32
CA ARG A 25 -10.88 21.37 7.87
C ARG A 25 -9.45 21.53 7.36
N PRO A 26 -8.62 20.48 7.41
CA PRO A 26 -7.32 20.51 6.74
C PRO A 26 -7.50 20.72 5.23
N ASP A 27 -6.61 21.52 4.63
CA ASP A 27 -6.56 21.67 3.17
C ASP A 27 -5.97 20.44 2.48
N VAL A 28 -5.09 19.71 3.19
CA VAL A 28 -4.39 18.52 2.69
C VAL A 28 -4.09 17.55 3.84
N LEU A 29 -4.15 16.26 3.55
CA LEU A 29 -3.60 15.19 4.38
C LEU A 29 -2.25 14.73 3.83
N LEU A 30 -1.23 14.71 4.67
CA LEU A 30 0.08 14.13 4.34
C LEU A 30 0.22 12.84 5.13
N LEU A 31 0.14 11.71 4.44
CA LEU A 31 0.25 10.38 5.02
C LEU A 31 1.63 9.82 4.70
N LEU A 32 2.48 9.71 5.73
CA LEU A 32 3.93 9.60 5.55
C LEU A 32 4.49 8.19 5.77
N GLY A 33 3.65 7.16 5.70
CA GLY A 33 4.04 5.78 5.92
C GLY A 33 2.88 4.93 6.41
N ASP A 34 3.09 3.62 6.47
CA ASP A 34 2.23 2.64 7.13
C ASP A 34 0.76 2.73 6.71
N GLN A 35 0.51 2.84 5.40
CA GLN A 35 -0.87 2.87 4.90
C GLN A 35 -1.55 1.50 5.02
N VAL A 36 -0.74 0.45 4.94
CA VAL A 36 -1.11 -0.93 5.19
C VAL A 36 0.00 -1.62 5.99
N TYR A 37 -0.36 -2.62 6.79
CA TYR A 37 0.59 -3.44 7.55
C TYR A 37 0.71 -4.83 6.91
N ALA A 38 1.64 -4.99 5.97
CA ALA A 38 1.85 -6.22 5.21
C ALA A 38 2.36 -7.39 6.07
N ASP A 39 3.03 -7.06 7.18
CA ASP A 39 3.64 -7.99 8.13
C ASP A 39 2.77 -8.25 9.38
N GLN A 40 1.75 -7.42 9.62
CA GLN A 40 0.84 -7.53 10.77
C GLN A 40 -0.63 -7.51 10.33
N THR A 41 -1.12 -8.66 9.87
CA THR A 41 -2.46 -8.78 9.31
C THR A 41 -3.55 -9.01 10.36
N SER A 42 -4.75 -8.47 10.11
CA SER A 42 -5.92 -8.68 10.97
C SER A 42 -6.36 -10.15 11.00
N LYS A 43 -7.10 -10.60 12.03
CA LYS A 43 -7.65 -11.96 12.05
C LYS A 43 -8.59 -12.24 10.87
N ALA A 44 -9.24 -11.21 10.32
CA ALA A 44 -10.11 -11.36 9.15
C ALA A 44 -9.26 -11.63 7.90
N THR A 45 -8.23 -10.83 7.67
CA THR A 45 -7.26 -11.04 6.60
C THR A 45 -6.55 -12.38 6.74
N GLN A 46 -6.11 -12.78 7.94
CA GLN A 46 -5.50 -14.10 8.16
C GLN A 46 -6.43 -15.27 7.77
N ARG A 47 -7.74 -15.17 8.07
CA ARG A 47 -8.72 -16.17 7.63
C ARG A 47 -8.89 -16.18 6.12
N TRP A 48 -8.86 -15.02 5.47
CA TRP A 48 -8.95 -14.91 4.02
C TRP A 48 -7.68 -15.47 3.33
N LEU A 49 -6.50 -15.18 3.87
CA LEU A 49 -5.22 -15.75 3.43
C LEU A 49 -5.19 -17.27 3.56
N ALA A 50 -5.65 -17.82 4.70
CA ALA A 50 -5.72 -19.26 4.95
C ALA A 50 -6.65 -20.01 3.98
N ALA A 51 -7.59 -19.31 3.34
CA ALA A 51 -8.44 -19.89 2.29
C ALA A 51 -7.75 -19.94 0.91
N ARG A 52 -6.63 -19.24 0.74
CA ARG A 52 -5.89 -19.10 -0.54
C ARG A 52 -4.61 -19.92 -0.59
N ARG A 53 -3.89 -20.03 0.54
CA ARG A 53 -2.62 -20.76 0.64
C ARG A 53 -2.36 -21.30 2.04
N ASP A 54 -1.39 -22.22 2.15
CA ASP A 54 -0.93 -22.73 3.43
C ASP A 54 -0.13 -21.64 4.17
N LEU A 55 -0.57 -21.29 5.39
CA LEU A 55 0.09 -20.28 6.23
C LEU A 55 1.23 -20.86 7.08
N THR A 56 1.52 -22.16 6.96
CA THR A 56 2.74 -22.75 7.53
C THR A 56 3.96 -22.51 6.64
N ASP A 57 3.74 -22.26 5.34
CA ASP A 57 4.78 -21.82 4.42
C ASP A 57 5.04 -20.31 4.60
N PRO A 58 6.30 -19.85 4.45
CA PRO A 58 6.62 -18.42 4.43
C PRO A 58 5.83 -17.64 3.35
N PRO A 59 5.42 -16.39 3.61
CA PRO A 59 5.71 -15.58 4.79
C PRO A 59 4.72 -15.78 5.95
N GLY A 60 4.07 -16.94 6.02
CA GLY A 60 3.10 -17.28 7.05
C GLY A 60 1.81 -16.49 6.88
N ALA A 61 1.32 -15.90 7.97
CA ALA A 61 0.07 -15.12 7.97
C ALA A 61 0.23 -13.68 7.44
N GLN A 62 1.42 -13.31 6.96
CA GLN A 62 1.71 -12.02 6.33
C GLN A 62 1.35 -12.03 4.85
N VAL A 63 1.32 -10.86 4.21
CA VAL A 63 1.06 -10.73 2.76
C VAL A 63 2.24 -11.21 1.92
N ALA A 64 1.93 -11.91 0.82
CA ALA A 64 2.90 -12.55 -0.07
C ALA A 64 2.87 -12.04 -1.51
N ASP A 65 1.69 -11.70 -2.05
CA ASP A 65 1.49 -11.38 -3.47
C ASP A 65 0.61 -10.14 -3.70
N TYR A 66 0.49 -9.72 -4.97
CA TYR A 66 -0.22 -8.50 -5.36
C TYR A 66 -1.71 -8.51 -5.00
N GLU A 67 -2.37 -9.66 -5.09
CA GLU A 67 -3.79 -9.78 -4.76
C GLU A 67 -3.98 -9.69 -3.24
N GLU A 68 -3.06 -10.27 -2.47
CA GLU A 68 -3.03 -10.14 -1.00
C GLU A 68 -2.75 -8.70 -0.56
N TYR A 69 -1.88 -7.98 -1.27
CA TYR A 69 -1.69 -6.53 -1.08
C TYR A 69 -2.96 -5.73 -1.37
N THR A 70 -3.62 -6.00 -2.49
CA THR A 70 -4.87 -5.33 -2.87
C THR A 70 -5.95 -5.57 -1.82
N HIS A 71 -6.00 -6.77 -1.23
CA HIS A 71 -6.90 -7.06 -0.12
C HIS A 71 -6.62 -6.18 1.11
N LEU A 72 -5.36 -5.94 1.47
CA LEU A 72 -5.03 -5.03 2.57
C LEU A 72 -5.48 -3.60 2.30
N TYR A 73 -5.24 -3.07 1.10
CA TYR A 73 -5.73 -1.74 0.76
C TYR A 73 -7.25 -1.65 0.84
N TYR A 74 -7.97 -2.69 0.44
CA TYR A 74 -9.42 -2.74 0.61
C TYR A 74 -9.85 -2.85 2.07
N GLU A 75 -9.16 -3.64 2.89
CA GLU A 75 -9.43 -3.70 4.32
C GLU A 75 -9.22 -2.33 4.99
N SER A 76 -8.09 -1.67 4.72
CA SER A 76 -7.72 -0.39 5.35
C SER A 76 -8.55 0.79 4.84
N TRP A 77 -8.77 0.90 3.53
CA TRP A 77 -9.33 2.12 2.93
C TRP A 77 -10.82 2.05 2.61
N LEU A 78 -11.45 0.87 2.72
CA LEU A 78 -12.91 0.75 2.63
C LEU A 78 -13.59 0.81 3.99
N ASP A 79 -12.84 1.00 5.07
CA ASP A 79 -13.41 1.52 6.31
C ASP A 79 -14.26 2.78 5.99
N PRO A 80 -15.53 2.85 6.44
CA PRO A 80 -16.43 3.91 6.01
C PRO A 80 -15.95 5.33 6.34
N GLU A 81 -15.34 5.51 7.51
CA GLU A 81 -14.83 6.76 8.02
C GLU A 81 -13.58 7.20 7.26
N VAL A 82 -12.59 6.30 7.11
CA VAL A 82 -11.38 6.55 6.31
C VAL A 82 -11.74 6.84 4.87
N ARG A 83 -12.59 6.02 4.25
CA ARG A 83 -13.03 6.21 2.87
C ARG A 83 -13.71 7.55 2.65
N TRP A 84 -14.56 7.96 3.60
CA TRP A 84 -15.22 9.25 3.55
C TRP A 84 -14.20 10.39 3.68
N LEU A 85 -13.26 10.30 4.62
CA LEU A 85 -12.22 11.31 4.81
C LEU A 85 -11.37 11.50 3.54
N LEU A 86 -10.88 10.41 2.95
CA LEU A 86 -10.09 10.43 1.70
C LEU A 86 -10.88 10.99 0.50
N SER A 87 -12.21 10.96 0.54
CA SER A 87 -13.07 11.56 -0.49
C SER A 87 -13.33 13.06 -0.31
N THR A 88 -13.06 13.60 0.89
CA THR A 88 -13.43 14.98 1.26
C THR A 88 -12.22 15.90 1.42
N VAL A 89 -11.04 15.33 1.70
CA VAL A 89 -9.79 16.08 1.87
C VAL A 89 -8.76 15.52 0.89
N PRO A 90 -8.14 16.35 0.03
CA PRO A 90 -7.03 15.93 -0.81
C PRO A 90 -5.91 15.31 0.04
N SER A 91 -5.34 14.21 -0.44
CA SER A 91 -4.27 13.49 0.26
C SER A 91 -3.05 13.31 -0.64
N SER A 92 -1.87 13.29 -0.01
CA SER A 92 -0.61 12.86 -0.62
C SER A 92 0.00 11.81 0.30
N MET A 93 0.44 10.69 -0.30
CA MET A 93 0.85 9.51 0.45
C MET A 93 2.25 9.05 0.06
N VAL A 94 2.99 8.50 1.01
CA VAL A 94 4.20 7.73 0.75
C VAL A 94 4.15 6.49 1.64
N PHE A 95 4.62 5.37 1.13
CA PHE A 95 4.77 4.14 1.92
C PHE A 95 5.95 4.23 2.89
N ASP A 96 5.95 3.37 3.90
CA ASP A 96 7.12 3.11 4.75
C ASP A 96 7.37 1.61 4.84
N ASP A 97 8.15 1.18 5.82
CA ASP A 97 8.57 -0.21 5.97
C ASP A 97 7.41 -1.17 6.18
N HIS A 98 6.41 -0.88 7.01
CA HIS A 98 5.27 -1.80 7.23
C HIS A 98 4.41 -2.05 5.98
N ASP A 99 4.42 -1.16 4.99
CA ASP A 99 3.83 -1.43 3.67
C ASP A 99 4.56 -2.59 2.95
N VAL A 100 5.79 -2.93 3.35
CA VAL A 100 6.57 -4.05 2.83
C VAL A 100 6.76 -5.11 3.91
N ILE A 101 7.55 -4.83 4.93
CA ILE A 101 7.81 -5.62 6.14
C ILE A 101 8.53 -4.72 7.17
N ASP A 102 8.28 -4.90 8.46
CA ASP A 102 9.04 -4.24 9.54
C ASP A 102 10.57 -4.30 9.29
N ASP A 103 11.27 -3.20 9.55
CA ASP A 103 12.71 -3.03 9.30
C ASP A 103 13.14 -3.19 7.82
N TRP A 104 12.24 -2.93 6.86
CA TRP A 104 12.55 -3.04 5.43
C TRP A 104 13.79 -2.21 5.05
N ASN A 105 14.75 -2.86 4.38
CA ASN A 105 15.93 -2.21 3.80
C ASN A 105 16.86 -1.51 4.82
N THR A 106 16.81 -1.93 6.08
CA THR A 106 17.62 -1.38 7.18
C THR A 106 19.13 -1.54 6.99
N SER A 107 19.58 -2.60 6.31
CA SER A 107 21.01 -2.83 6.05
C SER A 107 21.29 -3.71 4.82
N ALA A 108 22.50 -3.60 4.27
CA ALA A 108 22.94 -4.46 3.16
C ALA A 108 22.94 -5.96 3.54
N ALA A 109 23.21 -6.29 4.80
CA ALA A 109 23.17 -7.67 5.29
C ALA A 109 21.73 -8.21 5.30
N TRP A 110 20.79 -7.41 5.83
CA TRP A 110 19.36 -7.73 5.81
C TRP A 110 18.85 -7.91 4.37
N VAL A 111 19.22 -7.01 3.46
CA VAL A 111 18.82 -7.11 2.03
C VAL A 111 19.34 -8.40 1.41
N ALA A 112 20.59 -8.77 1.68
CA ALA A 112 21.18 -10.01 1.17
C ALA A 112 20.46 -11.26 1.71
N GLU A 113 20.12 -11.26 3.00
CA GLU A 113 19.38 -12.35 3.65
C GLU A 113 17.97 -12.50 3.05
N MET A 114 17.21 -11.41 2.97
CA MET A 114 15.85 -11.43 2.43
C MET A 114 15.83 -11.86 0.96
N ARG A 115 16.75 -11.34 0.14
CA ARG A 115 16.89 -11.73 -1.27
C ARG A 115 17.29 -13.19 -1.47
N ALA A 116 17.84 -13.86 -0.45
CA ALA A 116 18.12 -15.29 -0.49
C ALA A 116 16.88 -16.15 -0.21
N THR A 117 15.82 -15.58 0.37
CA THR A 117 14.56 -16.31 0.59
C THR A 117 13.75 -16.43 -0.71
N PRO A 118 13.07 -17.57 -0.94
CA PRO A 118 12.38 -17.81 -2.22
C PRO A 118 11.12 -16.96 -2.40
N TRP A 119 10.52 -16.45 -1.33
CA TRP A 119 9.26 -15.70 -1.34
C TRP A 119 9.46 -14.19 -1.44
N TRP A 120 10.62 -13.66 -1.04
CA TRP A 120 10.86 -12.22 -0.95
C TRP A 120 10.66 -11.48 -2.27
N ARG A 121 11.14 -12.08 -3.38
CA ARG A 121 11.02 -11.45 -4.70
C ARG A 121 9.57 -11.20 -5.09
N GLU A 122 8.66 -12.12 -4.79
CA GLU A 122 7.24 -11.91 -5.11
C GLU A 122 6.67 -10.76 -4.28
N ARG A 123 6.97 -10.76 -2.97
CA ARG A 123 6.46 -9.75 -2.05
C ARG A 123 6.93 -8.35 -2.41
N ILE A 124 8.23 -8.13 -2.60
CA ILE A 124 8.75 -6.78 -2.86
C ILE A 124 8.20 -6.20 -4.17
N LEU A 125 8.12 -7.02 -5.23
CA LEU A 125 7.54 -6.57 -6.49
C LEU A 125 6.05 -6.24 -6.32
N SER A 126 5.31 -7.11 -5.65
CA SER A 126 3.88 -6.90 -5.38
C SER A 126 3.62 -5.66 -4.53
N GLY A 127 4.45 -5.41 -3.51
CA GLY A 127 4.40 -4.20 -2.68
C GLY A 127 4.61 -2.94 -3.51
N LEU A 128 5.67 -2.90 -4.33
CA LEU A 128 5.95 -1.75 -5.22
C LEU A 128 4.85 -1.53 -6.27
N MET A 129 4.32 -2.60 -6.86
CA MET A 129 3.20 -2.53 -7.81
C MET A 129 1.94 -1.98 -7.13
N SER A 130 1.60 -2.49 -5.94
CA SER A 130 0.40 -2.07 -5.20
C SER A 130 0.51 -0.63 -4.70
N TYR A 131 1.69 -0.21 -4.23
CA TYR A 131 2.00 1.19 -3.91
C TYR A 131 1.80 2.10 -5.11
N TRP A 132 2.28 1.69 -6.30
CA TRP A 132 2.10 2.49 -7.51
C TRP A 132 0.62 2.73 -7.81
N VAL A 133 -0.21 1.69 -7.73
CA VAL A 133 -1.66 1.76 -8.01
C VAL A 133 -2.42 2.56 -6.96
N HIS A 134 -2.21 2.25 -5.67
CA HIS A 134 -3.08 2.76 -4.61
C HIS A 134 -2.61 4.13 -4.09
N GLN A 135 -1.31 4.41 -4.06
CA GLN A 135 -0.76 5.63 -3.48
C GLN A 135 -0.18 6.56 -4.55
N HIS A 136 0.81 6.09 -5.32
CA HIS A 136 1.60 6.96 -6.20
C HIS A 136 0.76 7.63 -7.30
N LEU A 137 -0.11 6.88 -7.99
CA LEU A 137 -0.95 7.43 -9.05
C LEU A 137 -1.80 8.63 -8.59
N GLY A 138 -2.30 8.59 -7.35
CA GLY A 138 -3.10 9.66 -6.76
C GLY A 138 -2.30 10.91 -6.41
N ASN A 139 -0.99 10.78 -6.20
CA ASN A 139 -0.10 11.90 -5.90
C ASN A 139 0.25 12.73 -7.15
N LEU A 140 0.12 12.15 -8.35
CA LEU A 140 0.49 12.84 -9.59
C LEU A 140 -0.57 13.89 -9.95
N PRO A 141 -0.18 15.16 -10.18
CA PRO A 141 -1.10 16.15 -10.69
C PRO A 141 -1.61 15.76 -12.09
N PRO A 142 -2.82 16.18 -12.50
CA PRO A 142 -3.44 15.68 -13.73
C PRO A 142 -2.59 15.85 -15.01
N ASP A 143 -1.81 16.93 -15.10
CA ASP A 143 -0.95 17.20 -16.25
C ASP A 143 0.32 16.32 -16.26
N GLU A 144 0.82 15.92 -15.10
CA GLU A 144 1.93 14.99 -14.96
C GLU A 144 1.47 13.56 -15.23
N LEU A 145 0.34 13.14 -14.65
CA LEU A 145 -0.28 11.84 -14.93
C LEU A 145 -0.57 11.66 -16.42
N ALA A 146 -1.06 12.70 -17.11
CA ALA A 146 -1.30 12.67 -18.55
C ALA A 146 -0.02 12.49 -19.40
N ARG A 147 1.15 12.79 -18.84
CA ARG A 147 2.47 12.64 -19.49
C ARG A 147 3.23 11.41 -19.00
N ASP A 148 2.71 10.71 -17.99
CA ASP A 148 3.36 9.55 -17.40
C ASP A 148 3.32 8.35 -18.36
N LYS A 149 4.51 7.84 -18.69
CA LYS A 149 4.67 6.79 -19.70
C LYS A 149 4.23 5.43 -19.18
N LEU A 150 4.42 5.18 -17.89
CA LEU A 150 4.03 3.91 -17.28
C LEU A 150 2.52 3.81 -17.21
N TYR A 151 1.85 4.85 -16.73
CA TYR A 151 0.40 5.00 -16.71
C TYR A 151 -0.20 4.81 -18.10
N ALA A 152 0.33 5.51 -19.11
CA ALA A 152 -0.11 5.34 -20.49
C ALA A 152 0.06 3.89 -20.99
N SER A 153 1.16 3.22 -20.65
CA SER A 153 1.43 1.84 -21.05
C SER A 153 0.51 0.83 -20.34
N VAL A 154 0.27 1.02 -19.05
CA VAL A 154 -0.66 0.21 -18.25
C VAL A 154 -2.09 0.36 -18.77
N CYS A 155 -2.55 1.58 -19.05
CA CYS A 155 -3.90 1.82 -19.58
C CYS A 155 -4.09 1.34 -21.03
N ALA A 156 -3.02 1.26 -21.82
CA ALA A 156 -3.08 0.75 -23.19
C ALA A 156 -3.08 -0.79 -23.26
N ALA A 157 -2.61 -1.47 -22.22
CA ALA A 157 -2.62 -2.91 -22.15
C ALA A 157 -4.03 -3.43 -21.78
N HIS A 158 -4.40 -4.61 -22.27
CA HIS A 158 -5.60 -5.32 -21.79
C HIS A 158 -5.45 -5.71 -20.32
N ASP A 159 -4.24 -6.10 -19.94
CA ASP A 159 -3.82 -6.39 -18.57
C ASP A 159 -2.44 -5.74 -18.36
N GLY A 160 -2.38 -4.78 -17.43
CA GLY A 160 -1.17 -4.01 -17.14
C GLY A 160 -0.19 -4.72 -16.21
N THR A 161 -0.51 -5.92 -15.71
CA THR A 161 0.29 -6.66 -14.72
C THR A 161 1.75 -6.77 -15.12
N ASP A 162 2.05 -7.26 -16.33
CA ASP A 162 3.44 -7.48 -16.76
C ASP A 162 4.22 -6.17 -16.92
N VAL A 163 3.55 -5.12 -17.42
CA VAL A 163 4.14 -3.79 -17.59
C VAL A 163 4.54 -3.22 -16.24
N LEU A 164 3.61 -3.26 -15.28
CA LEU A 164 3.83 -2.73 -13.95
C LEU A 164 4.86 -3.56 -13.16
N ARG A 165 4.83 -4.89 -13.32
CA ARG A 165 5.81 -5.80 -12.70
C ARG A 165 7.23 -5.57 -13.23
N ALA A 166 7.38 -5.30 -14.52
CA ALA A 166 8.68 -4.95 -15.10
C ALA A 166 9.22 -3.63 -14.51
N PHE A 167 8.35 -2.63 -14.34
CA PHE A 167 8.71 -1.38 -13.68
C PHE A 167 9.12 -1.59 -12.21
N ALA A 168 8.34 -2.34 -11.44
CA ALA A 168 8.66 -2.68 -10.05
C ALA A 168 10.00 -3.42 -9.94
N ALA A 169 10.29 -4.33 -10.88
CA ALA A 169 11.56 -5.05 -10.91
C ALA A 169 12.76 -4.16 -11.23
N ALA A 170 12.58 -3.14 -12.08
CA ALA A 170 13.61 -2.14 -12.32
C ALA A 170 13.83 -1.26 -11.08
N ALA A 171 12.75 -0.84 -10.41
CA ALA A 171 12.80 -0.04 -9.19
C ALA A 171 13.47 -0.76 -8.01
N ASP A 172 13.20 -2.06 -7.81
CA ASP A 172 13.89 -2.89 -6.79
C ASP A 172 15.37 -3.11 -7.13
N ALA A 173 15.74 -3.15 -8.41
CA ALA A 173 17.13 -3.32 -8.82
C ALA A 173 17.97 -2.04 -8.65
N ASP A 174 17.37 -0.88 -8.95
CA ASP A 174 17.98 0.44 -8.84
C ASP A 174 16.91 1.46 -8.44
N ALA A 175 17.01 2.01 -7.23
CA ALA A 175 16.08 3.01 -6.73
C ALA A 175 16.02 4.28 -7.62
N GLY A 176 17.06 4.55 -8.42
CA GLY A 176 17.08 5.63 -9.40
C GLY A 176 16.29 5.35 -10.68
N ALA A 177 15.96 4.08 -10.97
CA ALA A 177 15.23 3.68 -12.17
C ALA A 177 13.71 3.95 -12.09
N ALA A 178 13.20 4.27 -10.89
CA ALA A 178 11.80 4.59 -10.63
C ALA A 178 11.43 6.08 -10.87
N ARG A 179 12.26 6.82 -11.61
CA ARG A 179 12.10 8.26 -11.89
C ARG A 179 11.84 8.55 -13.37
#